data_AF-A0A0A0M671-F1
#
_entry.id   AF-A0A0A0M671-F1
#
_cell.length_a   1.000
_cell.length_b   1.000
_cell.length_c   1.000
_cell.angle_alpha   90.00
_cell.angle_beta   90.00
_cell.angle_gamma   90.00
#
_symmetry.space_group_name_H-M   'P 1'
#
loop_
_entity.id
_entity.type
_entity.pdbx_description
1 polymer ?
#
loop_
_entity_poly.entity_id
_entity_poly.type
_entity_poly.pdbx_seq_one_letter_code
_entity_poly.pdbx_strand_id
1 'polypeptide(L)'
;VVGNPVRTAIAQVPVPEQRFAGRSGPLRVLVLGGSQGARALNRALPVAVADLRGRIPGCEVRHQCGEKQVEDTLQAYRDAGLNPVQVVGSMDPRVRGDDGVGVRGDGGAAARFEVSVEPFVADMAAAYAWADIVVCRAGALTLAELCAAGVGALLVPFPAAVDDHQTRNAEYLVERGAAHLLPEGEDPKEFANRVSATLEILCERADLLPMAQAARGLARPDAADAVASAVLETGARA
;
A
#
# COMPACT_ATOMS: atom_id res chain seq x y z
N VAL A 1 8.10 -4.15 -24.62
CA VAL A 1 8.12 -3.49 -23.29
C VAL A 1 8.88 -4.41 -22.35
N VAL A 2 10.00 -3.94 -21.80
CA VAL A 2 10.91 -4.77 -20.96
C VAL A 2 10.57 -4.73 -19.47
N GLY A 3 9.65 -3.86 -19.05
CA GLY A 3 9.31 -3.64 -17.64
C GLY A 3 10.21 -2.59 -16.98
N ASN A 4 10.07 -2.41 -15.67
CA ASN A 4 10.93 -1.55 -14.87
C ASN A 4 11.80 -2.40 -13.93
N PRO A 5 13.12 -2.12 -13.81
CA PRO A 5 13.97 -2.75 -12.82
C PRO A 5 13.43 -2.57 -11.39
N VAL A 6 13.47 -3.63 -10.60
CA VAL A 6 13.04 -3.63 -9.19
C VAL A 6 14.22 -4.00 -8.28
N ARG A 7 14.27 -3.40 -7.09
CA ARG A 7 15.27 -3.71 -6.06
C ARG A 7 15.25 -5.19 -5.70
N THR A 8 16.42 -5.83 -5.61
CA THR A 8 16.57 -7.26 -5.32
C THR A 8 15.81 -7.69 -4.05
N ALA A 9 15.89 -6.90 -2.98
CA ALA A 9 15.20 -7.20 -1.73
C ALA A 9 13.67 -7.30 -1.89
N ILE A 10 13.08 -6.50 -2.79
CA ILE A 10 11.63 -6.55 -3.07
C ILE A 10 11.29 -7.77 -3.93
N ALA A 11 12.12 -8.08 -4.93
CA ALA A 11 11.94 -9.29 -5.74
C ALA A 11 12.02 -10.58 -4.90
N GLN A 12 12.76 -10.55 -3.79
CA GLN A 12 12.91 -11.63 -2.82
C GLN A 12 11.80 -11.69 -1.75
N VAL A 13 10.83 -10.76 -1.74
CA VAL A 13 9.68 -10.85 -0.85
C VAL A 13 8.99 -12.21 -1.08
N PRO A 14 8.64 -12.97 -0.01
CA PRO A 14 8.01 -14.28 -0.16
C PRO A 14 6.75 -14.22 -1.02
N VAL A 15 6.49 -15.30 -1.75
CA VAL A 15 5.34 -15.39 -2.66
C VAL A 15 4.00 -15.27 -1.91
N PRO A 16 2.92 -14.84 -2.57
CA PRO A 16 1.62 -14.61 -1.92
C PRO A 16 1.15 -15.77 -1.05
N GLU A 17 1.26 -17.02 -1.52
CA GLU A 17 0.83 -18.22 -0.79
C GLU A 17 1.54 -18.34 0.55
N GLN A 18 2.84 -18.07 0.60
CA GLN A 18 3.63 -18.12 1.82
C GLN A 18 3.31 -16.96 2.76
N ARG A 19 3.06 -15.75 2.23
CA ARG A 19 2.72 -14.58 3.04
C ARG A 19 1.35 -14.66 3.69
N PHE A 20 0.38 -15.23 2.96
CA PHE A 20 -0.99 -15.38 3.40
C PHE A 20 -1.21 -16.67 4.20
N ALA A 21 -0.30 -17.66 4.12
CA ALA A 21 -0.38 -18.88 4.91
C ALA A 21 -0.51 -18.58 6.42
N GLY A 22 -1.63 -19.02 7.02
CA GLY A 22 -1.91 -18.83 8.44
C GLY A 22 -2.18 -17.36 8.85
N ARG A 23 -2.28 -16.43 7.90
CA ARG A 23 -2.53 -15.02 8.19
C ARG A 23 -3.99 -14.83 8.61
N SER A 24 -4.19 -14.27 9.79
CA SER A 24 -5.50 -13.96 10.37
C SER A 24 -5.47 -12.59 11.07
N GLY A 25 -6.63 -12.14 11.58
CA GLY A 25 -6.75 -10.85 12.26
C GLY A 25 -7.04 -9.68 11.32
N PRO A 26 -6.75 -8.43 11.75
CA PRO A 26 -7.16 -7.21 11.05
C PRO A 26 -6.56 -7.11 9.64
N LEU A 27 -7.24 -6.36 8.76
CA LEU A 27 -6.73 -6.03 7.43
C LEU A 27 -5.48 -5.16 7.54
N ARG A 28 -4.39 -5.54 6.87
CA ARG A 28 -3.14 -4.76 6.88
C ARG A 28 -3.02 -3.89 5.65
N VAL A 29 -3.21 -2.59 5.82
CA VAL A 29 -3.20 -1.59 4.76
C VAL A 29 -1.89 -0.81 4.79
N LEU A 30 -1.12 -0.89 3.71
CA LEU A 30 0.05 -0.03 3.49
C LEU A 30 -0.34 1.12 2.56
N VAL A 31 -0.22 2.36 3.04
CA VAL A 31 -0.51 3.56 2.24
C VAL A 31 0.81 4.19 1.79
N LEU A 32 0.97 4.39 0.48
CA LEU A 32 2.18 4.99 -0.10
C LEU A 32 1.84 6.32 -0.79
N GLY A 33 2.24 7.42 -0.16
CA GLY A 33 2.11 8.78 -0.70
C GLY A 33 3.26 9.21 -1.61
N GLY A 34 4.34 8.42 -1.70
CA GLY A 34 5.59 8.82 -2.37
C GLY A 34 6.40 9.83 -1.55
N SER A 35 7.60 10.19 -2.00
CA SER A 35 8.52 11.05 -1.22
C SER A 35 7.99 12.45 -0.94
N GLN A 36 7.18 13.01 -1.85
CA GLN A 36 6.53 14.32 -1.68
C GLN A 36 5.17 14.24 -0.96
N GLY A 37 4.66 13.03 -0.73
CA GLY A 37 3.36 12.76 -0.14
C GLY A 37 2.18 13.00 -1.08
N ALA A 38 1.14 12.18 -0.97
CA ALA A 38 -0.09 12.31 -1.74
C ALA A 38 -1.15 12.98 -0.86
N ARG A 39 -1.24 14.32 -0.91
CA ARG A 39 -2.15 15.11 -0.04
C ARG A 39 -3.58 14.59 0.01
N ALA A 40 -4.11 14.17 -1.13
CA ALA A 40 -5.45 13.60 -1.23
C ALA A 40 -5.59 12.30 -0.43
N LEU A 41 -4.62 11.38 -0.55
CA LEU A 41 -4.58 10.15 0.25
C LEU A 41 -4.39 10.47 1.74
N ASN A 42 -3.47 11.37 2.06
CA ASN A 42 -3.18 11.76 3.45
C ASN A 42 -4.41 12.33 4.18
N ARG A 43 -5.35 12.95 3.45
CA ARG A 43 -6.62 13.46 3.99
C ARG A 43 -7.76 12.44 3.97
N ALA A 44 -7.86 11.65 2.91
CA ALA A 44 -8.98 10.72 2.72
C ALA A 44 -8.86 9.45 3.57
N LEU A 45 -7.64 8.89 3.70
CA LEU A 45 -7.43 7.64 4.44
C LEU A 45 -7.84 7.73 5.92
N PRO A 46 -7.53 8.81 6.67
CA PRO A 46 -8.05 9.00 8.02
C PRO A 46 -9.57 8.85 8.14
N VAL A 47 -10.31 9.55 7.28
CA VAL A 47 -11.78 9.51 7.25
C VAL A 47 -12.26 8.11 6.88
N ALA A 48 -11.67 7.51 5.85
CA ALA A 48 -12.05 6.18 5.38
C ALA A 48 -11.82 5.09 6.45
N VAL A 49 -10.69 5.13 7.16
CA VAL A 49 -10.36 4.15 8.21
C VAL A 49 -11.26 4.32 9.43
N ALA A 50 -11.64 5.55 9.77
CA ALA A 50 -12.61 5.80 10.84
C ALA A 50 -14.01 5.28 10.47
N ASP A 51 -14.43 5.45 9.22
CA ASP A 51 -15.71 4.99 8.67
C ASP A 51 -15.85 3.46 8.64
N LEU A 52 -14.72 2.74 8.56
CA LEU A 52 -14.66 1.28 8.63
C LEU A 52 -14.93 0.71 10.04
N ARG A 53 -14.86 1.54 11.11
CA ARG A 53 -15.12 1.08 12.48
C ARG A 53 -16.54 0.56 12.60
N GLY A 54 -16.67 -0.71 13.03
CA GLY A 54 -17.96 -1.38 13.15
C GLY A 54 -18.48 -2.01 11.85
N ARG A 55 -17.79 -1.82 10.72
CA ARG A 55 -18.08 -2.52 9.44
C ARG A 55 -17.19 -3.72 9.20
N ILE A 56 -15.92 -3.63 9.62
CA ILE A 56 -14.94 -4.71 9.49
C ILE A 56 -14.33 -5.06 10.87
N PRO A 57 -13.81 -6.29 11.06
CA PRO A 57 -13.30 -6.76 12.36
C PRO A 57 -12.02 -6.04 12.84
N GLY A 58 -11.34 -5.29 11.98
CA GLY A 58 -10.19 -4.46 12.34
C GLY A 58 -9.34 -4.08 11.13
N CYS A 59 -8.52 -3.05 11.30
CA CYS A 59 -7.62 -2.51 10.29
C CYS A 59 -6.32 -2.01 10.94
N GLU A 60 -5.19 -2.50 10.48
CA GLU A 60 -3.86 -1.99 10.82
C GLU A 60 -3.34 -1.19 9.63
N VAL A 61 -3.00 0.08 9.85
CA VAL A 61 -2.53 1.00 8.81
C VAL A 61 -1.07 1.37 9.04
N ARG A 62 -0.25 1.22 8.00
CA ARG A 62 1.07 1.86 7.90
C ARG A 62 1.01 2.91 6.81
N HIS A 63 1.21 4.18 7.16
CA HIS A 63 1.00 5.30 6.26
C HIS A 63 2.31 6.07 6.02
N GLN A 64 2.89 5.89 4.83
CA GLN A 64 4.01 6.68 4.34
C GLN A 64 3.50 7.99 3.73
N CYS A 65 3.51 9.07 4.51
CA CYS A 65 2.82 10.32 4.18
C CYS A 65 3.71 11.39 3.51
N GLY A 66 5.03 11.21 3.53
CA GLY A 66 6.02 12.18 3.03
C GLY A 66 6.51 13.13 4.14
N GLU A 67 7.79 13.51 4.08
CA GLU A 67 8.49 14.25 5.15
C GLU A 67 7.77 15.53 5.59
N LYS A 68 7.19 16.26 4.64
CA LYS A 68 6.55 17.55 4.89
C LYS A 68 5.12 17.45 5.40
N GLN A 69 4.54 16.26 5.47
CA GLN A 69 3.11 16.06 5.75
C GLN A 69 2.84 15.21 7.00
N VAL A 70 3.88 14.87 7.77
CA VAL A 70 3.75 13.98 8.93
C VAL A 70 2.78 14.54 9.97
N GLU A 71 2.97 15.79 10.40
CA GLU A 71 2.12 16.38 11.43
C GLU A 71 0.67 16.55 10.95
N ASP A 72 0.49 17.07 9.73
CA ASP A 72 -0.85 17.21 9.12
C ASP A 72 -1.58 15.86 9.02
N THR A 73 -0.86 14.79 8.68
CA THR A 73 -1.45 13.44 8.54
C THR A 73 -1.79 12.85 9.90
N LEU A 74 -0.91 13.01 10.90
CA LEU A 74 -1.20 12.62 12.29
C LEU A 74 -2.42 13.35 12.81
N GLN A 75 -2.52 14.66 12.57
CA GLN A 75 -3.65 15.47 12.99
C GLN A 75 -4.94 15.03 12.29
N ALA A 76 -4.90 14.74 10.98
CA ALA A 76 -6.07 14.24 10.26
C ALA A 76 -6.60 12.91 10.83
N TYR A 77 -5.71 11.99 11.24
CA TYR A 77 -6.10 10.79 11.97
C TYR A 77 -6.70 11.08 13.35
N ARG A 78 -6.14 12.04 14.10
CA ARG A 78 -6.70 12.47 15.39
C ARG A 78 -8.09 13.08 15.24
N ASP A 79 -8.29 13.93 14.23
CA ASP A 79 -9.57 14.57 13.92
C ASP A 79 -10.63 13.55 13.50
N ALA A 80 -10.22 12.46 12.85
CA ALA A 80 -11.07 11.31 12.55
C ALA A 80 -11.34 10.38 13.76
N GLY A 81 -10.84 10.74 14.95
CA GLY A 81 -11.03 9.97 16.19
C GLY A 81 -10.15 8.72 16.30
N LEU A 82 -9.06 8.63 15.54
CA LEU A 82 -8.03 7.59 15.63
C LEU A 82 -6.84 8.07 16.46
N ASN A 83 -6.08 7.13 17.03
CA ASN A 83 -4.89 7.42 17.83
C ASN A 83 -3.65 6.96 17.05
N PRO A 84 -3.13 7.77 16.10
CA PRO A 84 -1.97 7.38 15.30
C PRO A 84 -0.68 7.46 16.11
N VAL A 85 0.24 6.54 15.84
CA VAL A 85 1.62 6.58 16.36
C VAL A 85 2.54 7.07 15.25
N GLN A 86 3.35 8.08 15.52
CA GLN A 86 4.41 8.47 14.61
C GLN A 86 5.58 7.47 14.74
N VAL A 87 6.06 6.96 13.61
CA VAL A 87 7.30 6.19 13.55
C VAL A 87 8.45 7.15 13.29
N VAL A 88 9.47 7.09 14.14
CA VAL A 88 10.67 7.93 14.04
C VAL A 88 11.88 7.03 13.78
N GLY A 89 12.65 7.34 12.73
CA GLY A 89 13.82 6.56 12.33
C GLY A 89 13.47 5.26 11.59
N SER A 90 14.41 4.31 11.53
CA SER A 90 14.26 3.03 10.84
C SER A 90 13.67 1.91 11.72
N MET A 91 13.03 2.26 12.85
CA MET A 91 12.42 1.28 13.74
C MET A 91 11.13 0.73 13.11
N ASP A 92 10.99 -0.60 13.06
CA ASP A 92 9.69 -1.21 12.77
C ASP A 92 8.75 -0.84 13.93
N PRO A 93 7.59 -0.19 13.68
CA PRO A 93 6.66 0.26 14.72
C PRO A 93 6.17 -0.87 15.65
N ARG A 94 6.39 -2.12 15.26
CA ARG A 94 6.02 -3.33 16.01
C ARG A 94 7.12 -3.82 16.97
N VAL A 95 8.31 -3.21 16.99
CA VAL A 95 9.43 -3.55 17.90
C VAL A 95 9.32 -2.81 19.26
N ARG A 96 8.11 -2.38 19.66
CA ARG A 96 7.88 -2.09 21.08
C ARG A 96 8.10 -3.39 21.85
N GLY A 97 9.06 -3.36 22.78
CA GLY A 97 9.36 -4.46 23.68
C GLY A 97 8.13 -4.94 24.45
N ASP A 98 8.12 -6.22 24.78
CA ASP A 98 7.15 -6.94 25.61
C ASP A 98 7.21 -6.51 27.10
N ASP A 99 7.42 -5.22 27.36
CA ASP A 99 7.73 -4.69 28.69
C ASP A 99 6.88 -3.44 28.96
N GLY A 100 5.60 -3.66 29.28
CA GLY A 100 4.76 -2.59 29.84
C GLY A 100 3.24 -2.82 29.80
N VAL A 101 2.74 -3.69 30.67
CA VAL A 101 1.41 -3.66 31.33
C VAL A 101 0.32 -2.83 30.62
N GLY A 102 -0.31 -3.43 29.61
CA GLY A 102 -1.69 -3.12 29.21
C GLY A 102 -2.58 -4.24 29.76
N VAL A 103 -3.48 -3.90 30.68
CA VAL A 103 -4.43 -4.82 31.31
C VAL A 103 -5.08 -5.73 30.26
N ARG A 104 -4.83 -7.05 30.35
CA ARG A 104 -5.61 -8.06 29.62
C ARG A 104 -7.01 -8.06 30.22
N GLY A 105 -7.89 -7.25 29.63
CA GLY A 105 -9.33 -7.39 29.81
C GLY A 105 -9.79 -8.64 29.07
N ASP A 106 -10.30 -9.57 29.84
CA ASP A 106 -11.07 -10.77 29.51
C ASP A 106 -12.47 -10.45 28.93
N GLY A 107 -12.53 -9.54 27.96
CA GLY A 107 -13.74 -9.17 27.21
C GLY A 107 -13.51 -9.30 25.71
N GLY A 108 -14.54 -9.74 24.96
CA GLY A 108 -14.48 -10.14 23.55
C GLY A 108 -13.62 -9.24 22.65
N ALA A 109 -12.93 -9.85 21.68
CA ALA A 109 -11.93 -9.23 20.82
C ALA A 109 -12.43 -7.91 20.21
N ALA A 110 -12.13 -6.79 20.88
CA ALA A 110 -12.45 -5.47 20.38
C ALA A 110 -11.75 -5.26 19.04
N ALA A 111 -12.48 -4.73 18.06
CA ALA A 111 -11.93 -4.47 16.73
C ALA A 111 -10.69 -3.55 16.84
N ARG A 112 -9.55 -4.03 16.32
CA ARG A 112 -8.28 -3.30 16.41
C ARG A 112 -8.14 -2.36 15.22
N PHE A 113 -8.17 -1.06 15.47
CA PHE A 113 -7.91 -0.01 14.50
C PHE A 113 -6.63 0.72 14.91
N GLU A 114 -5.50 0.24 14.40
CA GLU A 114 -4.17 0.75 14.73
C GLU A 114 -3.61 1.50 13.53
N VAL A 115 -3.01 2.66 13.78
CA VAL A 115 -2.46 3.52 12.74
C VAL A 115 -1.05 3.92 13.11
N SER A 116 -0.13 3.71 12.17
CA SER A 116 1.23 4.23 12.24
C SER A 116 1.48 5.15 11.04
N VAL A 117 2.10 6.30 11.29
CA VAL A 117 2.43 7.30 10.27
C VAL A 117 3.94 7.48 10.25
N GLU A 118 4.53 7.37 9.06
CA GLU A 118 5.95 7.51 8.84
C GLU A 118 6.23 8.47 7.66
N PRO A 119 7.29 9.30 7.71
CA PRO A 119 7.64 10.17 6.58
C PRO A 119 8.07 9.34 5.36
N PHE A 120 8.88 8.31 5.62
CA PHE A 120 9.49 7.44 4.63
C PHE A 120 9.64 6.03 5.21
N VAL A 121 9.34 5.01 4.39
CA VAL A 121 9.51 3.60 4.75
C VAL A 121 10.91 3.15 4.32
N ALA A 122 11.79 2.92 5.28
CA ALA A 122 13.17 2.52 5.02
C ALA A 122 13.27 1.11 4.40
N ASP A 123 12.57 0.14 4.97
CA ASP A 123 12.53 -1.24 4.48
C ASP A 123 11.20 -1.52 3.76
N MET A 124 11.20 -1.22 2.47
CA MET A 124 10.03 -1.46 1.60
C MET A 124 9.76 -2.95 1.40
N ALA A 125 10.77 -3.82 1.44
CA ALA A 125 10.54 -5.26 1.29
C ALA A 125 9.77 -5.82 2.49
N ALA A 126 10.16 -5.43 3.71
CA ALA A 126 9.41 -5.77 4.92
C ALA A 126 8.00 -5.17 4.93
N ALA A 127 7.84 -3.93 4.46
CA ALA A 127 6.52 -3.29 4.37
C ALA A 127 5.58 -4.02 3.39
N TYR A 128 6.08 -4.39 2.20
CA TYR A 128 5.31 -5.17 1.24
C TYR A 128 5.02 -6.59 1.74
N ALA A 129 5.97 -7.24 2.41
CA ALA A 129 5.73 -8.55 3.02
C ALA A 129 4.63 -8.52 4.09
N TRP A 130 4.60 -7.44 4.88
CA TRP A 130 3.59 -7.22 5.93
C TRP A 130 2.20 -6.93 5.36
N ALA A 131 2.09 -6.10 4.33
CA ALA A 131 0.81 -5.64 3.78
C ALA A 131 -0.06 -6.78 3.28
N ASP A 132 -1.38 -6.64 3.44
CA ASP A 132 -2.39 -7.42 2.72
C ASP A 132 -2.77 -6.72 1.42
N ILE A 133 -2.91 -5.39 1.48
CA ILE A 133 -3.19 -4.52 0.35
C ILE A 133 -2.40 -3.21 0.44
N VAL A 134 -2.07 -2.64 -0.72
CA VAL A 134 -1.44 -1.32 -0.81
C VAL A 134 -2.42 -0.29 -1.39
N VAL A 135 -2.49 0.90 -0.78
CA VAL A 135 -3.20 2.06 -1.34
C VAL A 135 -2.17 3.08 -1.81
N CYS A 136 -2.10 3.35 -3.11
CA CYS A 136 -1.06 4.22 -3.66
C CYS A 136 -1.44 4.89 -4.98
N ARG A 137 -0.58 5.80 -5.44
CA ARG A 137 -0.61 6.33 -6.82
C ARG A 137 -0.16 5.24 -7.81
N ALA A 138 -0.51 5.40 -9.09
CA ALA A 138 -0.21 4.44 -10.15
C ALA A 138 1.08 4.77 -10.92
N GLY A 139 2.15 5.07 -10.17
CA GLY A 139 3.48 5.33 -10.72
C GLY A 139 4.16 4.05 -11.23
N ALA A 140 4.83 4.11 -12.39
CA ALA A 140 5.34 2.91 -13.08
C ALA A 140 6.33 2.07 -12.23
N LEU A 141 7.19 2.72 -11.43
CA LEU A 141 8.10 2.01 -10.52
C LEU A 141 7.34 1.35 -9.36
N THR A 142 6.41 2.07 -8.73
CA THR A 142 5.58 1.50 -7.65
C THR A 142 4.81 0.28 -8.13
N LEU A 143 4.22 0.33 -9.32
CA LEU A 143 3.49 -0.82 -9.87
C LEU A 143 4.41 -2.01 -10.15
N ALA A 144 5.62 -1.77 -10.67
CA ALA A 144 6.60 -2.84 -10.86
C ALA A 144 7.02 -3.48 -9.52
N GLU A 145 7.20 -2.68 -8.47
CA GLU A 145 7.49 -3.17 -7.12
C GLU A 145 6.32 -4.00 -6.55
N LEU A 146 5.07 -3.56 -6.73
CA LEU A 146 3.88 -4.31 -6.31
C LEU A 146 3.78 -5.66 -7.01
N CYS A 147 4.01 -5.70 -8.32
CA CYS A 147 4.04 -6.94 -9.08
C CYS A 147 5.18 -7.84 -8.60
N ALA A 148 6.38 -7.29 -8.44
CA ALA A 148 7.53 -8.05 -7.95
C ALA A 148 7.35 -8.56 -6.51
N ALA A 149 6.64 -7.84 -5.64
CA ALA A 149 6.35 -8.29 -4.28
C ALA A 149 5.11 -9.22 -4.20
N GLY A 150 4.27 -9.24 -5.23
CA GLY A 150 2.98 -9.93 -5.22
C GLY A 150 2.04 -9.35 -4.17
N VAL A 151 1.74 -8.05 -4.27
CA VAL A 151 0.78 -7.38 -3.38
C VAL A 151 -0.29 -6.74 -4.25
N GLY A 152 -1.56 -7.05 -3.96
CA GLY A 152 -2.69 -6.37 -4.58
C GLY A 152 -2.78 -4.90 -4.17
N ALA A 153 -3.46 -4.07 -4.97
CA ALA A 153 -3.53 -2.64 -4.70
C ALA A 153 -4.88 -1.98 -4.98
N LEU A 154 -5.17 -0.94 -4.21
CA LEU A 154 -6.12 0.11 -4.55
C LEU A 154 -5.34 1.28 -5.15
N LEU A 155 -5.48 1.46 -6.46
CA LEU A 155 -4.74 2.44 -7.24
C LEU A 155 -5.56 3.72 -7.39
N VAL A 156 -4.96 4.84 -7.01
CA VAL A 156 -5.53 6.18 -7.14
C VAL A 156 -4.63 6.99 -8.08
N PRO A 157 -4.84 6.93 -9.41
CA PRO A 157 -4.03 7.70 -10.36
C PRO A 157 -3.96 9.18 -10.00
N PHE A 158 -2.82 9.82 -10.25
CA PHE A 158 -2.70 11.26 -10.13
C PHE A 158 -3.39 11.93 -11.33
N PRO A 159 -4.44 12.75 -11.12
CA PRO A 159 -5.27 13.28 -12.22
C PRO A 159 -4.50 14.21 -13.17
N ALA A 160 -3.46 14.88 -12.68
CA ALA A 160 -2.61 15.75 -13.49
C ALA A 160 -1.35 15.06 -14.02
N ALA A 161 -1.36 13.73 -14.13
CA ALA A 161 -0.28 12.99 -14.78
C ALA A 161 -0.22 13.33 -16.28
N VAL A 162 0.99 13.58 -16.80
CA VAL A 162 1.22 13.88 -18.22
C VAL A 162 0.58 12.82 -19.11
N ASP A 163 -0.22 13.21 -20.11
CA ASP A 163 -0.90 12.27 -21.02
C ASP A 163 -1.74 11.16 -20.32
N ASP A 164 -2.20 11.39 -19.08
CA ASP A 164 -2.98 10.40 -18.31
C ASP A 164 -2.30 9.03 -18.18
N HIS A 165 -0.97 9.02 -18.10
CA HIS A 165 -0.19 7.77 -18.08
C HIS A 165 -0.46 6.92 -16.82
N GLN A 166 -0.83 7.54 -15.69
CA GLN A 166 -1.09 6.81 -14.46
C GLN A 166 -2.41 6.02 -14.51
N THR A 167 -3.44 6.52 -15.18
CA THR A 167 -4.70 5.78 -15.34
C THR A 167 -4.48 4.53 -16.19
N ARG A 168 -3.80 4.68 -17.33
CA ARG A 168 -3.42 3.54 -18.20
C ARG A 168 -2.56 2.50 -17.48
N ASN A 169 -1.63 2.95 -16.64
CA ASN A 169 -0.83 2.06 -15.80
C ASN A 169 -1.70 1.27 -14.82
N ALA A 170 -2.70 1.91 -14.20
CA ALA A 170 -3.61 1.26 -13.28
C ALA A 170 -4.53 0.26 -13.98
N GLU A 171 -5.13 0.65 -15.11
CA GLU A 171 -6.01 -0.20 -15.94
C GLU A 171 -5.32 -1.51 -16.30
N TYR A 172 -4.04 -1.49 -16.67
CA TYR A 172 -3.28 -2.70 -16.98
C TYR A 172 -3.31 -3.75 -15.85
N LEU A 173 -3.23 -3.32 -14.58
CA LEU A 173 -3.28 -4.21 -13.42
C LEU A 173 -4.72 -4.63 -13.12
N VAL A 174 -5.68 -3.71 -13.23
CA VAL A 174 -7.11 -3.95 -12.97
C VAL A 174 -7.69 -5.01 -13.91
N GLU A 175 -7.42 -4.89 -15.21
CA GLU A 175 -7.86 -5.86 -16.23
C GLU A 175 -7.39 -7.29 -15.96
N ARG A 176 -6.33 -7.45 -15.17
CA ARG A 176 -5.70 -8.73 -14.84
C ARG A 176 -6.01 -9.18 -13.42
N GLY A 177 -6.91 -8.48 -12.73
CA GLY A 177 -7.35 -8.79 -11.37
C GLY A 177 -6.30 -8.50 -10.29
N ALA A 178 -5.26 -7.72 -10.60
CA ALA A 178 -4.18 -7.40 -9.66
C ALA A 178 -4.45 -6.15 -8.80
N ALA A 179 -5.48 -5.36 -9.14
CA ALA A 179 -5.79 -4.11 -8.45
C ALA A 179 -7.24 -3.67 -8.64
N HIS A 180 -7.68 -2.73 -7.81
CA HIS A 180 -8.85 -1.89 -8.04
C HIS A 180 -8.40 -0.48 -8.41
N LEU A 181 -9.08 0.15 -9.39
CA LEU A 181 -8.88 1.54 -9.75
C LEU A 181 -9.93 2.41 -9.06
N LEU A 182 -9.48 3.46 -8.37
CA LEU A 182 -10.33 4.43 -7.69
C LEU A 182 -9.83 5.84 -7.99
N PRO A 183 -10.41 6.52 -9.00
CA PRO A 183 -10.07 7.90 -9.29
C PRO A 183 -10.37 8.82 -8.11
N GLU A 184 -9.52 9.82 -7.90
CA GLU A 184 -9.64 10.80 -6.80
C GLU A 184 -10.96 11.58 -6.87
N GLY A 185 -11.38 12.00 -8.06
CA GLY A 185 -12.55 12.87 -8.25
C GLY A 185 -12.31 14.28 -7.69
N GLU A 186 -13.39 15.07 -7.61
CA GLU A 186 -13.32 16.48 -7.17
C GLU A 186 -13.70 16.67 -5.70
N ASP A 187 -14.62 15.86 -5.16
CA ASP A 187 -15.09 15.96 -3.77
C ASP A 187 -14.24 15.07 -2.83
N PRO A 188 -13.47 15.65 -1.89
CA PRO A 188 -12.68 14.89 -0.92
C PRO A 188 -13.50 13.96 -0.02
N LYS A 189 -14.74 14.33 0.31
CA LYS A 189 -15.63 13.51 1.16
C LYS A 189 -16.13 12.30 0.39
N GLU A 190 -16.54 12.50 -0.85
CA GLU A 190 -16.95 11.41 -1.72
C GLU A 190 -15.78 10.45 -1.96
N PHE A 191 -14.57 10.98 -2.20
CA PHE A 191 -13.37 10.18 -2.34
C PHE A 191 -13.09 9.30 -1.11
N ALA A 192 -13.16 9.86 0.10
CA ALA A 192 -13.00 9.09 1.33
C ALA A 192 -14.03 7.98 1.48
N ASN A 193 -15.30 8.24 1.14
CA ASN A 193 -16.36 7.23 1.18
C ASN A 193 -16.14 6.09 0.18
N ARG A 194 -15.66 6.42 -1.04
CA ARG A 194 -15.32 5.37 -2.02
C ARG A 194 -14.14 4.54 -1.55
N VAL A 195 -13.14 5.15 -0.89
CA VAL A 195 -12.00 4.44 -0.30
C VAL A 195 -12.48 3.49 0.81
N SER A 196 -13.34 3.93 1.73
CA SER A 196 -13.86 3.06 2.79
C SER A 196 -14.68 1.90 2.22
N ALA A 197 -15.62 2.17 1.31
CA ALA A 197 -16.42 1.12 0.67
C ALA A 197 -15.56 0.09 -0.07
N THR A 198 -14.48 0.52 -0.73
CA THR A 198 -13.58 -0.40 -1.43
C THR A 198 -12.76 -1.23 -0.44
N LEU A 199 -12.24 -0.63 0.64
CA LEU A 199 -11.52 -1.38 1.68
C LEU A 199 -12.43 -2.33 2.47
N GLU A 200 -13.71 -2.01 2.61
CA GLU A 200 -14.72 -2.89 3.19
C GLU A 200 -14.91 -4.14 2.33
N ILE A 201 -15.04 -3.98 1.01
CA ILE A 201 -15.11 -5.12 0.07
C ILE A 201 -13.80 -5.93 0.13
N LEU A 202 -12.66 -5.26 0.15
CA LEU A 202 -11.33 -5.90 0.12
C LEU A 202 -10.86 -6.44 1.48
N CYS A 203 -11.67 -6.34 2.54
CA CYS A 203 -11.31 -6.92 3.83
C CYS A 203 -11.42 -8.46 3.84
N GLU A 204 -12.10 -9.04 2.86
CA GLU A 204 -12.25 -10.48 2.70
C GLU A 204 -10.97 -11.11 2.16
N ARG A 205 -10.28 -11.89 3.00
CA ARG A 205 -8.99 -12.51 2.65
C ARG A 205 -9.06 -13.47 1.47
N ALA A 206 -10.24 -14.06 1.23
CA ALA A 206 -10.50 -14.92 0.08
C ALA A 206 -10.29 -14.19 -1.25
N ASP A 207 -10.49 -12.87 -1.28
CA ASP A 207 -10.34 -12.05 -2.48
C ASP A 207 -8.92 -11.46 -2.62
N LEU A 208 -8.22 -11.26 -1.48
CA LEU A 208 -6.89 -10.67 -1.46
C LEU A 208 -5.78 -11.60 -1.98
N LEU A 209 -5.85 -12.91 -1.70
CA LEU A 209 -4.84 -13.86 -2.18
C LEU A 209 -4.85 -13.98 -3.72
N PRO A 210 -5.98 -14.20 -4.40
CA PRO A 210 -6.04 -14.19 -5.87
C PRO A 210 -5.51 -12.88 -6.47
N MET A 211 -5.83 -11.74 -5.86
CA MET A 211 -5.33 -10.45 -6.33
C MET A 211 -3.80 -10.33 -6.19
N ALA A 212 -3.23 -10.79 -5.07
CA ALA A 212 -1.79 -10.82 -4.84
C ALA A 212 -1.07 -11.79 -5.80
N GLN A 213 -1.67 -12.94 -6.11
CA GLN A 213 -1.19 -13.90 -7.11
C GLN A 213 -1.21 -13.30 -8.52
N ALA A 214 -2.31 -12.64 -8.88
CA ALA A 214 -2.43 -11.91 -10.14
C ALA A 214 -1.33 -10.86 -10.26
N ALA A 215 -1.13 -10.03 -9.24
CA ALA A 215 -0.05 -9.04 -9.21
C ALA A 215 1.33 -9.70 -9.41
N ARG A 216 1.60 -10.82 -8.71
CA ARG A 216 2.86 -11.56 -8.86
C ARG A 216 3.07 -12.07 -10.29
N GLY A 217 2.01 -12.56 -10.94
CA GLY A 217 2.06 -13.04 -12.33
C GLY A 217 2.43 -11.96 -13.36
N LEU A 218 2.27 -10.68 -13.01
CA LEU A 218 2.65 -9.55 -13.87
C LEU A 218 4.11 -9.11 -13.70
N ALA A 219 4.85 -9.69 -12.75
CA ALA A 219 6.24 -9.33 -12.53
C ALA A 219 7.11 -9.54 -13.78
N ARG A 220 8.12 -8.69 -13.95
CA ARG A 220 9.17 -8.80 -14.97
C ARG A 220 10.53 -8.79 -14.27
N PRO A 221 10.95 -9.93 -13.69
CA PRO A 221 12.16 -10.00 -12.86
C PRO A 221 13.44 -9.73 -13.66
N ASP A 222 13.40 -9.93 -14.97
CA ASP A 222 14.48 -9.76 -15.94
C ASP A 222 14.57 -8.33 -16.53
N ALA A 223 13.75 -7.38 -16.06
CA ALA A 223 13.69 -6.03 -16.63
C ALA A 223 15.05 -5.30 -16.63
N ALA A 224 15.86 -5.49 -15.59
CA ALA A 224 17.20 -4.90 -15.52
C ALA A 224 18.13 -5.46 -16.61
N ASP A 225 18.16 -6.77 -16.77
CA ASP A 225 19.00 -7.46 -17.75
C ASP A 225 18.55 -7.16 -19.18
N ALA A 226 17.24 -7.09 -19.41
CA ALA A 226 16.66 -6.73 -20.70
C ALA A 226 17.00 -5.30 -21.12
N VAL A 227 16.97 -4.34 -20.19
CA VAL A 227 17.42 -2.96 -20.45
C VAL A 227 18.92 -2.92 -20.75
N ALA A 228 19.74 -3.59 -19.94
CA ALA A 228 21.19 -3.64 -20.14
C ALA A 228 21.56 -4.23 -21.52
N SER A 229 20.91 -5.33 -21.90
CA SER A 229 21.12 -5.99 -23.19
C SER A 229 20.78 -5.08 -24.36
N ALA A 230 19.63 -4.37 -24.31
CA ALA A 230 19.22 -3.44 -25.35
C ALA A 230 20.20 -2.25 -25.53
N VAL A 231 20.76 -1.74 -24.42
CA VAL A 231 21.78 -0.68 -24.45
C VAL A 231 23.07 -1.17 -25.10
N LEU A 232 23.54 -2.36 -24.72
CA LEU A 232 24.75 -2.97 -25.28
C LEU A 232 24.61 -3.27 -26.78
N GLU A 233 23.46 -3.81 -27.22
CA GLU A 233 23.17 -4.08 -28.63
C GLU A 233 23.17 -2.81 -29.48
N THR A 234 22.62 -1.71 -28.96
CA THR A 234 22.58 -0.43 -29.67
C THR A 234 23.98 0.19 -29.74
N GLY A 235 24.74 0.13 -28.64
CA GLY A 235 26.11 0.63 -28.58
C GLY A 235 27.08 -0.15 -29.47
N ALA A 236 26.86 -1.45 -29.68
CA ALA A 236 27.66 -2.25 -30.60
C ALA A 236 27.37 -1.99 -32.09
N ARG A 237 26.29 -1.27 -32.40
CA ARG A 237 25.88 -0.91 -33.77
C ARG A 237 26.22 0.54 -34.17
N ALA A 238 26.79 1.32 -33.24
CA ALA A 238 27.21 2.71 -33.44
C ALA A 238 28.72 2.80 -33.67
#